data_AF-A0A9D1ZY60-F1
#
_entry.id   AF-A0A9D1ZY60-F1
#
_cell.length_a   1.000
_cell.length_b   1.000
_cell.length_c   1.000
_cell.angle_alpha   90.00
_cell.angle_beta   90.00
_cell.angle_gamma   90.00
#
_symmetry.space_group_name_H-M   'P 1'
#
loop_
_entity.id
_entity.type
_entity.pdbx_description
1 polymer ?
#
loop_
_entity_poly.entity_id
_entity_poly.type
_entity_poly.pdbx_seq_one_letter_code
_entity_poly.pdbx_strand_id
1 'polypeptide(L)'
;MQHLREITSDVFDIADRLKAIDGRYRLFYNLIAKRYEVYTFTPHPTLQVVLPFSPPDARCIRHVLRTRAERISALLEEIEAENARIERERMKAVIDRAIASAQI
;
A
#
# COMPACT_ATOMS: atom_id res chain seq x y z
N MET A 1 5.56 3.56 -24.08
CA MET A 1 6.70 3.56 -23.15
C MET A 1 7.97 4.25 -23.69
N GLN A 2 7.92 5.03 -24.79
CA GLN A 2 9.12 5.64 -25.40
C GLN A 2 9.89 6.63 -24.48
N HIS A 3 9.28 7.09 -23.38
CA HIS A 3 9.87 8.02 -22.42
C HIS A 3 10.27 7.36 -21.08
N LEU A 4 10.17 6.03 -20.97
CA LEU A 4 10.57 5.31 -19.76
C LEU A 4 11.95 4.69 -19.99
N ARG A 5 12.90 5.01 -19.11
CA ARG A 5 14.21 4.38 -19.08
C ARG A 5 14.25 3.37 -17.95
N GLU A 6 14.48 2.10 -18.27
CA GLU A 6 14.63 1.07 -17.24
C GLU A 6 15.92 1.30 -16.43
N ILE A 7 15.81 1.11 -15.12
CA ILE A 7 16.92 1.15 -14.17
C ILE A 7 17.13 -0.27 -13.66
N THR A 8 18.19 -0.91 -14.16
CA THR A 8 18.54 -2.29 -13.80
C THR A 8 19.56 -2.37 -12.66
N SER A 9 20.28 -1.27 -12.39
CA SER A 9 21.25 -1.13 -11.31
C SER A 9 21.27 0.33 -10.84
N ASP A 10 21.35 0.54 -9.54
CA ASP A 10 21.41 1.84 -8.88
C ASP A 10 22.26 1.76 -7.61
N VAL A 11 22.67 2.92 -7.06
CA VAL A 11 23.65 3.02 -5.97
C VAL A 11 23.23 2.27 -4.69
N PHE A 12 21.92 2.08 -4.47
CA PHE A 12 21.38 1.44 -3.27
C PHE A 12 20.67 0.12 -3.55
N ASP A 13 20.90 -0.45 -4.74
CA ASP A 13 20.31 -1.68 -5.24
C ASP A 13 18.77 -1.70 -5.14
N ILE A 14 18.12 -0.54 -5.27
CA ILE A 14 16.66 -0.43 -5.16
C ILE A 14 15.97 -1.25 -6.24
N ALA A 15 16.49 -1.29 -7.47
CA ALA A 15 15.96 -2.11 -8.54
C ALA A 15 15.91 -3.60 -8.15
N ASP A 16 16.96 -4.14 -7.54
CA ASP A 16 17.01 -5.54 -7.14
C ASP A 16 16.21 -5.82 -5.86
N ARG A 17 16.22 -4.88 -4.91
CA ARG A 17 15.39 -4.96 -3.72
C ARG A 17 13.89 -4.93 -4.03
N LEU A 18 13.47 -4.22 -5.09
CA LEU A 18 12.09 -4.27 -5.59
C LEU A 18 11.75 -5.65 -6.14
N LYS A 19 12.65 -6.30 -6.89
CA LYS A 19 12.46 -7.68 -7.38
C LYS A 19 12.37 -8.69 -6.25
N ALA A 20 13.07 -8.46 -5.14
CA ALA A 20 12.95 -9.32 -3.94
C ALA A 20 11.57 -9.23 -3.27
N ILE A 21 10.84 -8.13 -3.44
CA ILE A 21 9.46 -7.96 -2.95
C ILE A 21 8.46 -8.66 -3.87
N ASP A 22 8.63 -8.49 -5.19
CA ASP A 22 7.89 -9.18 -6.25
C ASP A 22 8.79 -9.25 -7.48
N GLY A 23 9.11 -10.46 -7.94
CA GLY A 23 10.05 -10.69 -9.05
C GLY A 23 9.62 -10.05 -10.38
N ARG A 24 8.36 -9.64 -10.49
CA ARG A 24 7.82 -8.93 -11.66
C ARG A 24 8.07 -7.43 -11.63
N TYR A 25 8.47 -6.87 -10.49
CA TYR A 25 8.71 -5.43 -10.34
C TYR A 25 9.94 -4.99 -11.11
N ARG A 26 9.76 -3.91 -11.87
CA ARG A 26 10.79 -3.30 -12.70
C ARG A 26 10.77 -1.79 -12.46
N LEU A 27 11.94 -1.23 -12.16
CA LEU A 27 12.11 0.19 -11.87
C LEU A 27 12.40 0.97 -13.16
N PHE A 28 11.70 2.08 -13.35
CA PHE A 28 11.89 2.98 -14.48
C PHE A 28 12.06 4.41 -14.01
N TYR A 29 12.78 5.20 -14.78
CA TYR A 29 12.78 6.64 -14.70
C TYR A 29 11.98 7.21 -15.88
N ASN A 30 10.95 7.98 -15.57
CA ASN A 30 10.12 8.67 -16.55
C ASN A 30 10.77 9.99 -16.95
N LEU A 31 11.18 10.11 -18.22
CA LEU A 31 11.90 11.26 -18.75
C LEU A 31 11.01 12.51 -18.90
N ILE A 32 9.70 12.33 -19.08
CA ILE A 32 8.74 13.44 -19.20
C ILE A 32 8.35 13.94 -17.81
N ALA A 33 7.90 13.02 -16.95
CA ALA A 33 7.45 13.35 -15.59
C ALA A 33 8.60 13.54 -14.59
N LYS A 34 9.84 13.25 -14.98
CA LYS A 34 11.07 13.37 -14.18
C LYS A 34 10.98 12.70 -12.80
N ARG A 35 10.48 11.46 -12.78
CA ARG A 35 10.24 10.70 -11.54
C ARG A 35 10.47 9.22 -11.75
N TYR A 36 10.67 8.50 -10.65
CA TYR A 36 10.83 7.05 -10.66
C TYR A 36 9.48 6.35 -10.51
N GLU A 37 9.29 5.29 -11.29
CA GLU A 37 8.03 4.56 -11.40
C GLU A 37 8.33 3.04 -11.39
N VAL A 38 7.50 2.28 -10.68
CA VAL A 38 7.60 0.81 -10.61
C VAL A 38 6.48 0.21 -11.43
N TYR A 39 6.83 -0.71 -12.33
CA TYR A 39 5.89 -1.38 -13.22
C TYR A 39 5.97 -2.91 -13.06
N THR A 40 4.89 -3.59 -13.41
CA THR A 40 4.84 -5.04 -13.70
C THR A 40 4.52 -5.27 -15.17
N PHE A 41 4.97 -6.39 -15.74
CA PHE A 41 4.82 -6.69 -17.17
C PHE A 41 4.11 -8.02 -17.44
N THR A 42 2.88 -8.19 -16.94
CA THR A 42 2.09 -9.41 -17.18
C THR A 42 0.58 -9.13 -17.17
N PRO A 43 -0.15 -9.24 -18.30
CA PRO A 43 0.30 -9.37 -19.70
C PRO A 43 0.71 -8.03 -20.35
N HIS A 44 0.31 -6.91 -19.75
CA HIS A 44 0.65 -5.57 -20.20
C HIS A 44 1.41 -4.82 -19.11
N PRO A 45 2.19 -3.79 -19.48
CA PRO A 45 2.79 -2.93 -18.49
C PRO A 45 1.74 -2.22 -17.63
N THR A 46 1.78 -2.43 -16.33
CA THR A 46 0.89 -1.78 -15.36
C THR A 46 1.72 -1.03 -14.34
N LEU A 47 1.41 0.26 -14.14
CA LEU A 47 2.03 1.09 -13.12
C LEU A 47 1.57 0.61 -11.75
N GLN A 48 2.51 0.21 -10.90
CA GLN A 48 2.22 -0.25 -9.53
C GLN A 48 2.34 0.90 -8.53
N VAL A 49 3.41 1.68 -8.64
CA VAL A 49 3.65 2.81 -7.73
C VAL A 49 4.56 3.85 -8.36
N VAL A 50 4.28 5.12 -8.07
CA VAL A 50 5.18 6.24 -8.34
C VAL A 50 6.01 6.47 -7.08
N LEU A 51 7.33 6.48 -7.20
CA LEU A 51 8.21 6.70 -6.05
C LEU A 51 8.28 8.20 -5.75
N PRO A 52 7.99 8.63 -4.51
CA PRO A 52 7.99 10.05 -4.15
C PRO A 52 9.39 10.61 -3.88
N PHE A 53 10.44 9.79 -4.00
CA PHE A 53 11.81 10.16 -3.66
C PHE A 53 12.73 10.02 -4.88
N SER A 54 13.60 11.01 -5.08
CA SER A 54 14.63 11.03 -6.11
C SER A 54 15.94 11.58 -5.50
N PRO A 55 17.07 10.85 -5.54
CA PRO A 55 17.22 9.49 -6.09
C PRO A 55 16.48 8.43 -5.22
N PRO A 56 16.24 7.22 -5.76
CA PRO A 56 15.64 6.12 -5.00
C PRO A 56 16.55 5.69 -3.86
N ASP A 57 15.98 5.46 -2.68
CA ASP A 57 16.71 4.99 -1.50
C ASP A 57 15.86 4.00 -0.69
N ALA A 58 16.33 3.60 0.50
CA ALA A 58 15.62 2.64 1.35
C ALA A 58 14.18 3.04 1.73
N ARG A 59 13.82 4.34 1.67
CA ARG A 59 12.44 4.81 1.86
C ARG A 59 11.51 4.34 0.76
N CYS A 60 12.00 4.13 -0.46
CA CYS A 60 11.21 3.60 -1.58
C CYS A 60 10.66 2.21 -1.26
N ILE A 61 11.49 1.33 -0.70
CA ILE A 61 11.08 -0.03 -0.29
C ILE A 61 9.99 0.04 0.78
N ARG A 62 10.16 0.90 1.79
CA ARG A 62 9.13 1.10 2.81
C ARG A 62 7.83 1.64 2.22
N HIS A 63 7.94 2.56 1.27
CA HIS A 63 6.78 3.12 0.59
C HIS A 63 6.01 2.06 -0.20
N VAL A 64 6.71 1.28 -1.03
CA VAL A 64 6.13 0.17 -1.81
C VAL A 64 5.42 -0.82 -0.88
N LEU A 65 6.09 -1.29 0.18
CA LEU A 65 5.49 -2.21 1.15
C LEU A 65 4.29 -1.62 1.90
N ARG A 66 4.24 -0.29 2.05
CA ARG A 66 3.13 0.40 2.71
C ARG A 66 1.91 0.52 1.79
N THR A 67 2.13 0.78 0.50
CA THR A 67 1.06 1.05 -0.48
C THR A 67 0.63 -0.20 -1.25
N ARG A 68 1.23 -1.36 -0.99
CA ARG A 68 0.82 -2.64 -1.57
C ARG A 68 -0.64 -2.95 -1.27
N ALA A 69 -1.36 -3.43 -2.29
CA ALA A 69 -2.77 -3.78 -2.19
C ALA A 69 -3.03 -4.81 -1.09
N GLU A 70 -2.13 -5.80 -0.89
CA GLU A 70 -2.30 -6.79 0.19
C GLU A 70 -2.32 -6.14 1.58
N ARG A 71 -1.52 -5.09 1.79
CA ARG A 71 -1.51 -4.34 3.05
C ARG A 71 -2.73 -3.44 3.21
N ILE A 72 -3.25 -2.90 2.10
CA ILE A 72 -4.49 -2.12 2.12
C ILE A 72 -5.67 -3.01 2.50
N SER A 73 -5.76 -4.24 1.96
CA SER A 73 -6.78 -5.22 2.40
C SER A 73 -6.69 -5.49 3.90
N ALA A 74 -5.49 -5.79 4.41
CA ALA A 74 -5.31 -6.05 5.84
C ALA A 74 -5.72 -4.85 6.72
N LEU A 75 -5.41 -3.62 6.29
CA LEU A 75 -5.84 -2.40 6.99
C LEU A 75 -7.36 -2.21 6.95
N LEU A 76 -8.01 -2.53 5.82
CA LEU A 76 -9.47 -2.48 5.72
C LEU A 76 -10.15 -3.50 6.62
N GLU A 77 -9.63 -4.73 6.65
CA GLU A 77 -10.11 -5.79 7.55
C GLU A 77 -10.00 -5.38 9.02
N GLU A 78 -8.89 -4.74 9.41
CA GLU A 78 -8.71 -4.22 10.77
C GLU A 78 -9.73 -3.12 11.11
N ILE A 79 -10.00 -2.19 10.17
CA ILE A 79 -11.01 -1.14 10.33
C ILE A 79 -12.41 -1.76 10.49
N GLU A 80 -12.76 -2.76 9.68
CA GLU A 80 -14.06 -3.43 9.74
C GLU A 80 -14.23 -4.19 11.08
N ALA A 81 -13.20 -4.90 11.53
CA ALA A 81 -13.21 -5.60 12.81
C ALA A 81 -13.43 -4.65 13.99
N GLU A 82 -12.78 -3.48 13.98
CA GLU A 82 -12.91 -2.47 15.01
C GLU A 82 -14.30 -1.79 14.99
N ASN A 83 -14.85 -1.48 13.81
CA ASN A 83 -16.21 -0.97 13.69
C ASN A 83 -17.24 -1.96 14.25
N ALA A 84 -17.08 -3.26 13.95
CA ALA A 84 -17.94 -4.31 14.49
C ALA A 84 -17.81 -4.45 16.02
N ARG A 85 -16.65 -4.15 16.60
CA ARG A 85 -16.44 -4.09 18.05
C ARG A 85 -17.20 -2.92 18.67
N ILE A 86 -17.04 -1.72 18.11
CA ILE A 86 -17.71 -0.49 18.57
C ILE A 86 -19.23 -0.65 18.52
N GLU A 87 -19.77 -1.25 17.46
CA GLU A 87 -21.21 -1.44 17.32
C GLU A 87 -21.78 -2.42 18.36
N ARG A 88 -21.07 -3.51 18.65
CA ARG A 88 -21.44 -4.44 19.72
C ARG A 88 -21.45 -3.75 21.09
N GLU A 89 -20.45 -2.91 21.37
CA GLU A 89 -20.37 -2.16 22.62
C GLU A 89 -21.52 -1.14 22.75
N ARG A 90 -21.87 -0.44 21.66
CA ARG A 90 -23.04 0.45 21.62
C ARG A 90 -24.33 -0.30 21.88
N MET A 91 -24.54 -1.43 21.21
CA MET A 91 -25.76 -2.24 21.37
C MET A 91 -25.91 -2.70 22.82
N LYS A 92 -24.82 -3.19 23.43
CA LYS A 92 -24.81 -3.60 24.84
C LYS A 92 -25.16 -2.43 25.75
N ALA A 93 -24.55 -1.26 25.55
CA ALA A 93 -24.83 -0.08 26.35
C ALA A 93 -26.30 0.38 26.24
N VAL A 94 -26.92 0.27 25.05
CA VAL A 94 -28.34 0.57 24.84
C VAL A 94 -29.22 -0.40 25.63
N ILE A 95 -28.93 -1.70 25.57
CA ILE A 95 -29.68 -2.74 26.31
C ILE A 95 -29.56 -2.51 27.82
N ASP A 96 -28.33 -2.30 28.33
CA ASP A 96 -28.09 -2.06 29.75
C ASP A 96 -28.87 -0.83 30.26
N ARG A 97 -28.93 0.23 29.44
CA ARG A 97 -29.69 1.45 29.76
C ARG A 97 -31.19 1.21 29.74
N ALA A 98 -31.71 0.44 28.79
CA ALA A 98 -33.11 0.08 28.71
C ALA A 98 -33.55 -0.78 29.91
N ILE A 99 -32.74 -1.76 30.32
CA ILE A 99 -32.98 -2.59 31.50
C ILE A 99 -33.01 -1.72 32.77
N ALA A 100 -32.03 -0.82 32.94
CA ALA A 100 -31.98 0.08 34.09
C ALA A 100 -33.20 1.01 34.16
N SER A 101 -33.71 1.49 33.01
CA SER A 101 -34.91 2.34 32.97
C SER A 101 -36.23 1.58 33.21
N ALA A 102 -36.27 0.27 33.01
CA ALA A 102 -37.46 -0.56 33.21
C ALA A 102 -37.62 -1.10 34.65
N GLN A 103 -36.61 -0.88 35.51
CA GLN A 103 -36.59 -1.29 36.91
C GLN A 103 -36.98 -0.16 37.90
N ILE A 104 -37.40 0.99 37.38
CA ILE A 104 -37.97 2.14 38.13
C ILE A 104 -39.46 2.20 37.83
#